data_AF-A0A1F4TR17-F1
#
_entry.id   AF-A0A1F4TR17-F1
#
_cell.length_a   1.000
_cell.length_b   1.000
_cell.length_c   1.000
_cell.angle_alpha   90.00
_cell.angle_beta   90.00
_cell.angle_gamma   90.00
#
_symmetry.space_group_name_H-M   'P 1'
#
loop_
_entity.id
_entity.type
_entity.pdbx_description
1 polymer ?
#
loop_
_entity_poly.entity_id
_entity_poly.type
_entity_poly.pdbx_seq_one_letter_code
_entity_poly.pdbx_strand_id
1 'polypeptide(L)' 'MYKSDKNNEKKELEFELKYQKSLSLTERFRMMTGQSKLILEMLIKNGHRKPFEVIKRARG' A
#
# COMPACT_ATOMS: atom_id res chain seq x y z
N MET A 1 -14.98 10.79 -8.53
CA MET A 1 -15.60 9.47 -8.32
C MET A 1 -16.83 9.43 -9.21
N TYR A 2 -16.77 8.76 -10.36
CA TYR A 2 -17.91 8.71 -11.29
C TYR A 2 -19.01 7.85 -10.68
N LYS A 3 -19.98 8.48 -10.02
CA LYS A 3 -21.19 7.81 -9.52
C LYS A 3 -22.15 7.67 -10.69
N SER A 4 -22.34 6.43 -11.15
CA SER A 4 -23.40 6.02 -12.07
C SER A 4 -24.29 5.05 -11.30
N ASP A 5 -25.62 5.18 -11.40
CA ASP A 5 -26.64 4.35 -10.72
C ASP A 5 -26.59 2.84 -11.09
N LYS A 6 -25.63 2.44 -11.92
CA LYS A 6 -25.33 1.06 -12.30
C LYS A 6 -23.99 0.60 -11.71
N ASN A 7 -23.81 0.70 -10.41
CA ASN A 7 -22.71 0.03 -9.69
C ASN A 7 -22.87 -1.49 -9.85
N ASN A 8 -22.33 -2.03 -10.93
CA ASN A 8 -22.31 -3.46 -11.16
C ASN A 8 -21.05 -4.02 -10.49
N GLU A 9 -21.20 -4.43 -9.23
CA GLU A 9 -20.11 -4.97 -8.41
C GLU A 9 -19.31 -6.07 -9.12
N LYS A 10 -19.99 -6.91 -9.91
CA LYS A 10 -19.33 -7.95 -10.70
C LYS A 10 -18.38 -7.37 -11.74
N LYS A 11 -18.80 -6.30 -12.45
CA LYS A 11 -17.94 -5.63 -13.44
C LYS A 11 -16.75 -4.93 -12.80
N GLU A 12 -16.95 -4.31 -11.65
CA GLU A 12 -15.85 -3.68 -10.89
C GLU A 12 -14.84 -4.72 -10.42
N LEU A 13 -15.32 -5.85 -9.89
CA LEU A 13 -14.47 -6.97 -9.48
C LEU A 13 -13.70 -7.57 -10.67
N GLU A 14 -14.36 -7.77 -11.81
CA GLU A 14 -13.71 -8.26 -13.03
C GLU A 14 -12.62 -7.29 -13.53
N PHE A 15 -12.89 -5.99 -13.49
CA PHE A 15 -11.92 -4.96 -13.82
C PHE A 15 -10.70 -5.00 -12.90
N GLU A 16 -10.92 -5.04 -11.58
CA GLU A 16 -9.85 -5.06 -10.59
C GLU A 16 -9.00 -6.33 -10.71
N LEU A 17 -9.63 -7.50 -10.87
CA LEU A 17 -8.92 -8.76 -11.11
C LEU A 17 -8.10 -8.72 -12.40
N LYS A 18 -8.64 -8.15 -13.48
CA LYS A 18 -7.90 -8.00 -14.75
C LYS A 18 -6.69 -7.09 -14.58
N TYR A 19 -6.86 -5.95 -13.90
CA TYR A 19 -5.76 -5.04 -13.60
C TYR A 19 -4.68 -5.72 -12.77
N GLN A 20 -5.05 -6.35 -11.65
CA GLN A 20 -4.10 -7.06 -10.77
C GLN A 20 -3.33 -8.18 -11.50
N LYS A 21 -3.99 -8.90 -12.42
CA LYS A 21 -3.35 -9.93 -13.25
C LYS A 21 -2.41 -9.35 -14.31
N SER A 22 -2.64 -8.12 -14.77
CA SER A 22 -1.79 -7.47 -15.78
C SER A 22 -0.47 -6.96 -15.22
N LEU A 23 -0.33 -6.85 -13.90
CA LEU A 23 0.87 -6.32 -13.26
C LEU A 23 2.06 -7.29 -13.33
N SER A 24 3.21 -6.75 -13.67
CA SER A 24 4.50 -7.44 -13.54
C SER A 24 4.87 -7.65 -12.07
N LEU A 25 5.83 -8.55 -11.83
CA LEU A 25 6.37 -8.79 -10.49
C LEU A 25 6.92 -7.50 -9.86
N THR A 26 7.66 -6.70 -10.63
CA THR A 26 8.26 -5.44 -10.17
C THR A 26 7.20 -4.41 -9.78
N GLU A 27 6.14 -4.28 -10.58
CA GLU A 27 5.03 -3.36 -10.26
C GLU A 27 4.31 -3.79 -8.99
N ARG A 28 4.05 -5.09 -8.80
CA ARG A 28 3.46 -5.60 -7.57
C ARG A 28 4.32 -5.30 -6.34
N PHE A 29 5.64 -5.51 -6.43
CA PHE A 29 6.56 -5.14 -5.35
C PHE A 29 6.57 -3.64 -5.07
N ARG A 30 6.51 -2.80 -6.11
CA ARG A 30 6.43 -1.34 -5.95
C ARG A 30 5.16 -0.91 -5.22
N MET A 31 4.01 -1.47 -5.59
CA MET A 31 2.73 -1.20 -4.92
C MET A 31 2.75 -1.66 -3.47
N MET A 32 3.19 -2.90 -3.21
CA MET A 32 3.28 -3.46 -1.87
C MET A 32 4.21 -2.64 -0.96
N THR A 33 5.40 -2.28 -1.45
CA THR A 33 6.34 -1.47 -0.66
C THR A 33 5.83 -0.05 -0.41
N GLY A 34 5.15 0.56 -1.38
CA GLY A 34 4.47 1.85 -1.21
C GLY A 34 3.38 1.78 -0.14
N GLN A 35 2.51 0.76 -0.20
CA GLN A 35 1.44 0.57 0.78
C GLN A 35 1.98 0.34 2.19
N SER A 36 3.04 -0.47 2.32
CA SER A 36 3.71 -0.71 3.60
C SER A 36 4.28 0.56 4.21
N LYS A 37 4.86 1.46 3.40
CA LYS A 37 5.35 2.77 3.87
C LYS A 37 4.20 3.65 4.35
N LEU A 38 3.11 3.73 3.58
CA LEU A 38 1.95 4.52 3.96
C LEU A 38 1.33 4.06 5.30
N ILE A 39 1.18 2.74 5.48
CA ILE A 39 0.69 2.17 6.74
C ILE A 39 1.65 2.49 7.89
N LEU A 40 2.95 2.33 7.66
CA LEU A 40 3.96 2.66 8.66
C LEU A 40 3.89 4.12 9.10
N GLU A 41 3.78 5.05 8.16
CA GLU A 41 3.63 6.48 8.42
C GLU A 41 2.36 6.78 9.23
N MET A 42 1.23 6.15 8.88
CA MET A 42 -0.02 6.29 9.65
C MET A 42 0.13 5.79 11.09
N LEU A 43 0.76 4.63 11.28
CA LEU A 43 0.99 4.07 12.62
C LEU A 43 1.90 4.96 13.46
N ILE A 44 2.92 5.57 12.85
CA ILE A 44 3.79 6.54 13.51
C ILE A 44 3.02 7.79 13.89
N LYS A 45 2.28 8.37 12.94
CA LYS A 45 1.50 9.60 13.14
C LYS A 45 0.47 9.47 14.26
N ASN A 46 -0.17 8.31 14.37
CA ASN A 46 -1.18 8.04 15.39
C ASN A 46 -0.60 7.50 16.70
N GLY A 47 0.73 7.44 16.85
CA GLY A 47 1.39 7.01 18.08
C GLY A 47 1.35 5.50 18.35
N HIS A 48 0.83 4.70 17.42
CA HIS A 48 0.81 3.23 17.54
C HIS A 48 2.19 2.60 17.34
N ARG A 49 3.12 3.32 16.71
CA ARG A 49 4.50 2.86 16.50
C ARG A 49 5.49 4.02 16.67
N LYS A 50 6.60 3.79 17.36
CA LYS A 50 7.71 4.76 17.38
C LYS A 50 8.52 4.67 16.07
N PRO A 51 8.98 5.80 15.53
CA PRO A 51 9.99 5.80 14.47
C PRO A 51 11.21 4.97 14.90
N PHE A 52 11.92 4.39 13.93
CA PHE A 52 13.17 3.71 14.25
C PHE A 52 14.20 4.74 14.73
N GLU A 53 14.92 4.43 15.80
CA GLU A 53 16.03 5.23 16.29
C GLU A 53 17.32 4.72 15.66
N VAL A 54 18.08 5.59 14.99
CA VAL A 54 19.40 5.23 14.47
C VAL A 54 20.40 5.26 15.61
N ILE A 55 20.59 4.13 16.26
CA ILE A 55 21.62 3.98 17.31
C ILE A 55 22.98 3.81 16.62
N LYS A 56 23.81 4.87 16.64
CA LYS A 56 25.23 4.75 16.29
C LYS A 56 25.92 3.95 17.39
N ARG A 57 26.35 2.73 17.08
CA ARG A 57 27.26 1.99 17.97
C ARG A 57 28.61 2.69 17.96
N ALA A 58 29.00 3.29 19.09
CA ALA A 58 30.37 3.74 19.26
C ALA A 58 31.29 2.50 19.17
N ARG A 59 32.29 2.54 18.29
CA ARG A 59 33.34 1.52 18.30
C ARG A 59 34.15 1.74 19.59
N GLY A 60 34.20 0.73 20.44
CA GLY A 60 35.17 0.65 21.53
C GLY A 60 36.55 0.27 20.99
#